data_AF-A0A9D4QH53-F1
#
_entry.id   AF-A0A9D4QH53-F1
#
_cell.length_a   1.000
_cell.length_b   1.000
_cell.length_c   1.000
_cell.angle_alpha   90.00
_cell.angle_beta   90.00
_cell.angle_gamma   90.00
#
_symmetry.space_group_name_H-M   'P 1'
#
loop_
_entity.id
_entity.type
_entity.pdbx_description
1 polymer ?
#
loop_
_entity_poly.entity_id
_entity_poly.type
_entity_poly.pdbx_seq_one_letter_code
_entity_poly.pdbx_strand_id
1 'polypeptide(L)'
;MNPAVLPGQPQAAAVAAAAAPTIATQCFLLSNMFDPLTETNPSWDEEIRRDVIEECRKHGGALHVYVDRASPEGHVYVKCPTIASAVASVNALHGRWFAGRIITAAYVPVMSYHTLFPDSATTTALL
;
A
#
# COMPACT_ATOMS: atom_id res chain seq x y z
N MET A 1 25.67 57.19 16.56
CA MET A 1 24.82 56.10 17.09
C MET A 1 24.11 55.44 15.92
N ASN A 2 24.45 54.19 15.57
CA ASN A 2 23.71 53.36 14.61
C ASN A 2 23.41 52.02 15.30
N PRO A 3 22.14 51.61 15.46
CA PRO A 3 21.79 50.38 16.16
C PRO A 3 21.96 49.14 15.27
N ALA A 4 22.38 48.07 15.93
CA ALA A 4 22.72 46.77 15.38
C ALA A 4 21.54 46.05 14.73
N VAL A 5 21.77 45.46 13.55
CA VAL A 5 20.92 44.42 12.94
C VAL A 5 21.58 43.07 13.22
N LEU A 6 20.81 42.18 13.84
CA LEU A 6 21.16 40.78 14.15
C LEU A 6 21.21 39.92 12.88
N PRO A 7 22.02 38.85 12.84
CA PRO A 7 22.12 37.95 11.69
C PRO A 7 20.93 36.98 11.62
N GLY A 8 20.20 37.03 10.50
CA GLY A 8 19.11 36.13 10.16
C GLY A 8 19.58 34.70 9.92
N GLN A 9 18.79 33.75 10.41
CA GLN A 9 18.96 32.30 10.33
C GLN A 9 18.92 31.77 8.88
N PRO A 10 19.56 30.62 8.59
CA PRO A 10 19.41 29.94 7.31
C PRO A 10 18.07 29.19 7.25
N GLN A 11 17.20 29.60 6.32
CA GLN A 11 15.97 28.88 5.99
C GLN A 11 16.34 27.59 5.25
N ALA A 12 16.17 26.44 5.89
CA ALA A 12 16.22 25.15 5.22
C ALA A 12 15.06 25.06 4.22
N ALA A 13 15.38 25.17 2.93
CA ALA A 13 14.45 24.92 1.84
C ALA A 13 14.25 23.41 1.72
N ALA A 14 13.16 22.91 2.31
CA ALA A 14 12.64 21.59 1.96
C ALA A 14 12.13 21.67 0.51
N VAL A 15 12.89 21.09 -0.41
CA VAL A 15 12.46 20.84 -1.79
C VAL A 15 11.34 19.80 -1.77
N ALA A 16 10.09 20.27 -1.69
CA ALA A 16 8.93 19.44 -1.97
C ALA A 16 8.95 19.08 -3.45
N ALA A 17 9.51 17.90 -3.77
CA ALA A 17 9.41 17.32 -5.09
C ALA A 17 7.92 17.13 -5.43
N ALA A 18 7.49 17.79 -6.51
CA ALA A 18 6.18 17.61 -7.10
C ALA A 18 6.06 16.20 -7.69
N ALA A 19 5.74 15.23 -6.84
CA ALA A 19 5.06 14.02 -7.30
C ALA A 19 3.63 14.45 -7.64
N ALA A 20 3.15 14.09 -8.84
CA ALA A 20 1.73 14.16 -9.18
C ALA A 20 0.90 13.65 -7.98
N PRO A 21 -0.28 14.21 -7.68
CA PRO A 21 -1.07 13.71 -6.57
C PRO A 21 -1.39 12.25 -6.87
N THR A 22 -0.62 11.35 -6.26
CA THR A 22 -1.01 9.97 -6.10
C THR A 22 -2.25 10.08 -5.24
N ILE A 23 -3.41 10.14 -5.89
CA ILE A 23 -4.68 10.18 -5.20
C ILE A 23 -4.70 8.91 -4.38
N ALA A 24 -4.51 9.08 -3.07
CA ALA A 24 -4.62 7.99 -2.13
C ALA A 24 -6.07 7.51 -2.22
N THR A 25 -6.24 6.31 -2.77
CA THR A 25 -7.52 5.64 -2.86
C THR A 25 -7.66 4.67 -1.69
N GLN A 26 -8.87 4.17 -1.49
CA GLN A 26 -9.13 3.07 -0.55
C GLN A 26 -8.62 1.71 -1.07
N CYS A 27 -8.19 1.61 -2.32
CA CYS A 27 -7.68 0.37 -2.92
C CYS A 27 -6.21 0.52 -3.28
N PHE A 28 -5.39 -0.47 -3.00
CA PHE A 28 -3.99 -0.47 -3.39
C PHE A 28 -3.56 -1.85 -3.85
N LEU A 29 -2.54 -1.84 -4.68
CA LEU A 29 -1.84 -3.01 -5.18
C LEU A 29 -0.48 -3.06 -4.46
N LEU A 30 -0.16 -4.20 -3.87
CA LEU A 30 1.20 -4.53 -3.48
C LEU A 30 1.82 -5.34 -4.61
N SER A 31 3.04 -5.02 -4.96
CA SER A 31 3.86 -5.80 -5.88
C SER A 31 5.09 -6.26 -5.13
N ASN A 32 5.73 -7.30 -5.66
CA ASN A 32 6.89 -7.93 -5.06
C ASN A 32 6.59 -8.64 -3.72
N MET A 33 5.35 -9.04 -3.49
CA MET A 33 4.95 -9.76 -2.28
C MET A 33 5.39 -11.23 -2.29
N PHE A 34 5.59 -11.83 -3.47
CA PHE A 34 6.01 -13.23 -3.60
C PHE A 34 6.68 -13.48 -4.94
N ASP A 35 7.29 -14.66 -5.06
CA ASP A 35 7.76 -15.18 -6.33
C ASP A 35 7.21 -16.61 -6.54
N PRO A 36 6.32 -16.82 -7.54
CA PRO A 36 5.70 -18.11 -7.77
C PRO A 36 6.70 -19.20 -8.21
N LEU A 37 7.92 -18.83 -8.64
CA LEU A 37 8.98 -19.78 -9.00
C LEU A 37 9.77 -20.24 -7.78
N THR A 38 9.88 -19.42 -6.73
CA THR A 38 10.59 -19.79 -5.50
C THR A 38 9.65 -20.40 -4.47
N GLU A 39 8.36 -20.08 -4.50
CA GLU A 39 7.41 -20.60 -3.55
C GLU A 39 7.09 -22.08 -3.81
N THR A 40 7.59 -22.93 -2.93
CA THR A 40 7.36 -24.39 -2.94
C THR A 40 6.08 -24.82 -2.23
N ASN A 41 5.48 -23.96 -1.41
CA ASN A 41 4.35 -24.31 -0.55
C ASN A 41 3.00 -24.12 -1.26
N PRO A 42 2.16 -25.13 -1.48
CA PRO A 42 0.90 -24.94 -2.23
C PRO A 42 -0.11 -23.98 -1.58
N SER A 43 0.10 -23.58 -0.33
CA SER A 43 -0.74 -22.63 0.44
C SER A 43 -0.04 -21.30 0.75
N TRP A 44 1.07 -20.97 0.06
CA TRP A 44 1.79 -19.70 0.26
C TRP A 44 0.86 -18.49 0.08
N ASP A 45 -0.11 -18.58 -0.83
CA ASP A 45 -1.05 -17.50 -1.11
C ASP A 45 -2.00 -17.21 0.06
N GLU A 46 -2.41 -18.24 0.79
CA GLU A 46 -3.25 -18.09 1.99
C GLU A 46 -2.46 -17.43 3.12
N GLU A 47 -1.17 -17.76 3.26
CA GLU A 47 -0.30 -17.15 4.26
C GLU A 47 -0.08 -15.67 3.98
N ILE A 48 0.23 -15.30 2.74
CA ILE A 48 0.40 -13.90 2.32
C ILE A 48 -0.91 -13.13 2.48
N ARG A 49 -2.02 -13.72 2.05
CA ARG A 49 -3.35 -13.12 2.23
C ARG A 49 -3.61 -12.85 3.71
N ARG A 50 -3.33 -13.80 4.59
CA ARG A 50 -3.52 -13.67 6.04
C ARG A 50 -2.62 -12.58 6.63
N ASP A 51 -1.34 -12.53 6.25
CA ASP A 51 -0.39 -11.52 6.72
C ASP A 51 -0.84 -10.10 6.34
N VAL A 52 -1.27 -9.91 5.09
CA VAL A 52 -1.79 -8.63 4.60
C VAL A 52 -3.09 -8.25 5.32
N ILE A 53 -4.00 -9.20 5.56
CA ILE A 53 -5.24 -8.95 6.31
C ILE A 53 -4.91 -8.52 7.74
N GLU A 54 -4.00 -9.22 8.42
CA GLU A 54 -3.62 -8.92 9.80
C GLU A 54 -2.97 -7.53 9.90
N GLU A 55 -2.08 -7.19 8.96
CA GLU A 55 -1.47 -5.86 8.92
C GLU A 55 -2.52 -4.78 8.64
N CYS A 56 -3.42 -5.00 7.67
CA CYS A 56 -4.52 -4.09 7.41
C CYS A 56 -5.42 -3.91 8.64
N ARG A 57 -5.69 -4.97 9.39
CA ARG A 57 -6.51 -4.96 10.60
C ARG A 57 -5.93 -4.08 11.71
N LYS A 58 -4.61 -3.95 11.81
CA LYS A 58 -3.97 -2.99 12.75
C LYS A 58 -4.18 -1.52 12.34
N HIS A 59 -4.46 -1.27 11.07
CA HIS A 59 -4.59 0.07 10.49
C HIS A 59 -6.04 0.49 10.17
N GLY A 60 -7.02 -0.38 10.44
CA GLY A 60 -8.45 -0.12 10.26
C GLY A 60 -9.22 -1.16 9.44
N GLY A 61 -8.56 -2.25 9.07
CA GLY A 61 -9.18 -3.40 8.42
C GLY A 61 -9.04 -3.42 6.90
N ALA A 62 -9.29 -4.59 6.33
CA ALA A 62 -9.46 -4.79 4.89
C ALA A 62 -10.89 -5.28 4.62
N LEU A 63 -11.49 -4.78 3.55
CA LEU A 63 -12.76 -5.29 3.02
C LEU A 63 -12.51 -6.47 2.08
N HIS A 64 -11.45 -6.40 1.28
CA HIS A 64 -11.14 -7.42 0.29
C HIS A 64 -9.63 -7.55 0.12
N VAL A 65 -9.14 -8.79 0.07
CA VAL A 65 -7.73 -9.11 -0.20
C VAL A 65 -7.69 -10.25 -1.19
N TYR A 66 -7.04 -10.03 -2.31
CA TYR A 66 -6.86 -10.98 -3.39
C TYR A 66 -5.39 -11.09 -3.77
N VAL A 67 -4.87 -12.31 -3.78
CA VAL A 67 -3.48 -12.62 -4.13
C VAL A 67 -3.45 -13.20 -5.54
N ASP A 68 -2.79 -12.51 -6.47
CA ASP A 68 -2.74 -12.91 -7.87
C ASP A 68 -1.63 -13.93 -8.12
N ARG A 69 -1.95 -15.22 -7.95
CA ARG A 69 -0.94 -16.29 -8.03
C ARG A 69 -0.34 -16.50 -9.42
N ALA A 70 -1.00 -15.98 -10.45
CA ALA A 70 -0.52 -16.04 -11.81
C ALA A 70 0.51 -14.93 -12.10
N SER A 71 0.53 -13.87 -11.29
CA SER A 71 1.44 -12.75 -11.46
C SER A 71 2.86 -13.09 -11.02
N PRO A 72 3.84 -13.12 -11.94
CA PRO A 72 5.25 -13.32 -11.58
C PRO A 72 5.84 -12.12 -10.81
N GLU A 73 5.15 -10.98 -10.84
CA GLU A 73 5.54 -9.77 -10.12
C GLU A 73 5.06 -9.77 -8.65
N GLY A 74 4.34 -10.81 -8.21
CA GLY A 74 3.89 -10.91 -6.82
C GLY A 74 2.79 -9.90 -6.48
N HIS A 75 1.77 -9.79 -7.33
CA HIS A 75 0.70 -8.79 -7.20
C HIS A 75 -0.36 -9.20 -6.18
N VAL A 76 -0.66 -8.32 -5.23
CA VAL A 76 -1.69 -8.49 -4.20
C VAL A 76 -2.59 -7.26 -4.14
N TYR A 77 -3.87 -7.48 -4.40
CA TYR A 77 -4.89 -6.45 -4.49
C TYR A 77 -5.64 -6.33 -3.16
N VAL A 78 -5.62 -5.15 -2.57
CA VAL A 78 -6.27 -4.88 -1.28
C VAL A 78 -7.28 -3.74 -1.42
N LYS A 79 -8.46 -3.93 -0.85
CA LYS A 79 -9.48 -2.91 -0.66
C LYS A 79 -9.67 -2.68 0.83
N CYS A 80 -9.47 -1.46 1.27
CA CYS A 80 -9.77 -1.02 2.63
C CYS A 80 -11.14 -0.32 2.70
N PRO A 81 -11.73 -0.22 3.91
CA PRO A 81 -12.99 0.50 4.13
C PRO A 81 -12.85 2.01 3.96
N THR A 82 -11.68 2.56 4.30
CA THR A 82 -11.40 3.99 4.23
C THR A 82 -10.05 4.26 3.59
N ILE A 83 -9.90 5.45 3.02
CA ILE A 83 -8.61 5.92 2.47
C ILE A 83 -7.56 6.00 3.58
N ALA A 84 -7.95 6.43 4.79
CA ALA A 84 -7.03 6.52 5.92
C ALA A 84 -6.42 5.15 6.28
N SER A 85 -7.24 4.09 6.31
CA SER A 85 -6.78 2.72 6.53
C SER A 85 -5.85 2.26 5.40
N ALA A 86 -6.22 2.51 4.14
CA ALA A 86 -5.35 2.19 3.01
C ALA A 86 -3.99 2.87 3.11
N VAL A 87 -3.96 4.18 3.41
CA VAL A 87 -2.71 4.96 3.56
C VAL A 87 -1.87 4.41 4.71
N ALA A 88 -2.47 4.06 5.83
CA ALA A 88 -1.76 3.51 6.97
C ALA A 88 -1.17 2.13 6.66
N SER A 89 -1.94 1.23 6.03
CA SER A 89 -1.46 -0.09 5.58
C SER A 89 -0.37 0.03 4.51
N VAL A 90 -0.55 0.92 3.53
CA VAL A 90 0.45 1.19 2.49
C VAL A 90 1.74 1.69 3.11
N ASN A 91 1.70 2.63 4.06
CA ASN A 91 2.91 3.11 4.73
C ASN A 91 3.61 2.01 5.55
N ALA A 92 2.85 1.05 6.09
CA ALA A 92 3.43 -0.05 6.86
C ALA A 92 4.06 -1.13 5.96
N LEU A 93 3.47 -1.39 4.80
CA LEU A 93 3.88 -2.47 3.87
C LEU A 93 4.88 -1.98 2.81
N HIS A 94 4.72 -0.75 2.32
CA HIS A 94 5.59 -0.18 1.30
C HIS A 94 7.01 0.02 1.83
N GLY A 95 8.00 -0.47 1.09
CA GLY A 95 9.40 -0.37 1.47
C GLY A 95 9.85 -1.45 2.46
N ARG A 96 8.96 -2.36 2.88
CA ARG A 96 9.36 -3.53 3.66
C ARG A 96 10.06 -4.57 2.81
N TRP A 97 10.97 -5.29 3.44
CA TRP A 97 11.61 -6.46 2.86
C TRP A 97 10.76 -7.71 3.10
N PHE A 98 10.42 -8.42 2.04
CA PHE A 98 9.67 -9.67 2.06
C PHE A 98 10.30 -10.65 1.05
N ALA A 99 10.59 -11.88 1.48
CA ALA A 99 11.25 -12.90 0.65
C ALA A 99 12.51 -12.42 -0.12
N GLY A 100 13.30 -11.52 0.49
CA GLY A 100 14.52 -10.97 -0.14
C GLY A 100 14.27 -9.87 -1.18
N ARG A 101 13.06 -9.28 -1.20
CA ARG A 101 12.63 -8.24 -2.13
C ARG A 101 11.94 -7.10 -1.40
N ILE A 102 11.98 -5.90 -1.97
CA ILE A 102 11.28 -4.74 -1.41
C ILE A 102 9.85 -4.71 -1.96
N ILE A 103 8.87 -4.70 -1.06
CA ILE A 103 7.45 -4.55 -1.40
C ILE A 103 7.20 -3.13 -1.90
N THR A 104 6.57 -3.02 -3.05
CA THR A 104 6.12 -1.75 -3.60
C THR A 104 4.61 -1.67 -3.51
N ALA A 105 4.07 -0.55 -3.04
CA ALA A 105 2.63 -0.34 -2.98
C ALA A 105 2.24 0.77 -3.96
N ALA A 106 1.17 0.56 -4.72
CA ALA A 106 0.62 1.52 -5.66
C ALA A 106 -0.87 1.70 -5.42
N TYR A 107 -1.35 2.94 -5.35
CA TYR A 107 -2.77 3.22 -5.23
C TYR A 107 -3.49 2.90 -6.53
N VAL A 108 -4.59 2.16 -6.43
CA VAL A 108 -5.40 1.76 -7.58
C VAL A 108 -6.74 2.51 -7.53
N PRO A 109 -7.22 3.08 -8.64
CA PRO A 109 -8.55 3.66 -8.71
C PRO A 109 -9.62 2.65 -8.33
N VAL A 110 -10.57 3.07 -7.49
CA VAL A 110 -11.68 2.22 -7.05
C VAL A 110 -12.47 1.67 -8.24
N MET A 111 -12.66 2.49 -9.28
CA MET A 111 -13.31 2.08 -10.53
C MET A 111 -12.59 0.90 -11.19
N SER A 112 -11.27 0.99 -11.36
CA SER A 112 -10.45 -0.09 -11.93
C SER A 112 -10.51 -1.34 -11.06
N TYR A 113 -10.47 -1.18 -9.74
CA TYR A 113 -10.59 -2.31 -8.81
C TYR A 113 -11.96 -3.00 -8.94
N HIS A 114 -13.05 -2.24 -9.05
CA HIS A 114 -14.40 -2.79 -9.23
C HIS A 114 -14.59 -3.48 -10.58
N THR A 115 -13.88 -3.04 -11.64
CA THR A 115 -13.90 -3.74 -12.93
C THR A 115 -13.24 -5.12 -12.87
N LEU A 116 -12.21 -5.29 -12.03
CA LEU A 116 -11.55 -6.56 -11.81
C LEU A 116 -12.33 -7.44 -10.84
N PHE A 117 -12.81 -6.84 -9.76
CA PHE A 117 -13.51 -7.51 -8.66
C PHE A 117 -14.85 -6.83 -8.37
N PRO A 118 -15.91 -7.13 -9.15
CA PRO A 118 -17.22 -6.52 -8.93
C PRO A 118 -17.81 -6.88 -7.57
N ASP A 119 -17.56 -8.10 -7.06
CA ASP A 119 -17.95 -8.51 -5.71
C ASP A 119 -17.42 -7.56 -4.62
N SER A 120 -16.18 -7.13 -4.79
CA SER A 120 -15.55 -6.22 -3.85
C SER A 120 -16.30 -4.89 -3.76
N ALA A 121 -17.01 -4.45 -4.82
CA ALA A 121 -17.73 -3.17 -4.85
C ALA A 121 -18.82 -3.10 -3.77
N THR A 122 -19.54 -4.20 -3.58
CA THR A 122 -20.60 -4.35 -2.58
C THR A 122 -20.11 -4.85 -1.21
N THR A 123 -18.89 -5.39 -1.14
CA THR A 123 -18.32 -5.87 0.13
C THR A 123 -18.15 -4.72 1.12
N THR A 124 -18.92 -4.80 2.21
CA THR A 124 -18.83 -3.90 3.37
C THR A 124 -18.37 -4.66 4.64
N ALA A 125 -18.25 -5.98 4.55
CA ALA A 125 -17.76 -6.82 5.64
C ALA A 125 -16.24 -6.69 5.76
N LEU A 126 -15.77 -6.42 6.98
CA LEU A 126 -14.34 -6.37 7.31
C LEU A 126 -13.82 -7.79 7.56
N LEU A 127 -12.63 -8.06 7.04
CA LEU A 127 -11.85 -9.29 7.24
C LEU A 127 -10.97 -9.19 8.49
#